data_AF-A0A259RJV4-F1
#
_entry.id   AF-A0A259RJV4-F1
#
_cell.length_a   1.000
_cell.length_b   1.000
_cell.length_c   1.000
_cell.angle_alpha   90.00
_cell.angle_beta   90.00
_cell.angle_gamma   90.00
#
_symmetry.space_group_name_H-M   'P 1'
#
loop_
_entity.id
_entity.type
_entity.pdbx_description
1 polymer ?
#
loop_
_entity_poly.entity_id
_entity_poly.type
_entity_poly.pdbx_seq_one_letter_code
_entity_poly.pdbx_strand_id
1 'polypeptide(L)' 'MLTPRECARLQGFPESFVIPHAKTTSYRQFGNSVAIPVIRKIAEEVVRMLLDSEEGV' A
#
# COMPACT_ATOMS: atom_id res chain seq x y z
N MET A 1 14.66 -12.64 -12.20
CA MET A 1 13.32 -12.28 -11.69
C MET A 1 13.48 -11.85 -10.25
N LEU A 2 12.95 -10.69 -9.87
CA LEU A 2 12.96 -10.23 -8.48
C LEU A 2 12.17 -11.21 -7.61
N THR A 3 12.55 -11.37 -6.36
CA THR A 3 11.81 -12.14 -5.35
C THR A 3 10.52 -11.42 -4.95
N PRO A 4 9.50 -12.13 -4.43
CA PRO A 4 8.29 -11.50 -3.91
C PRO A 4 8.57 -10.41 -2.86
N ARG A 5 9.61 -10.59 -2.03
CA ARG A 5 10.03 -9.60 -1.03
C ARG A 5 10.62 -8.34 -1.67
N GLU A 6 11.42 -8.48 -2.72
CA GLU A 6 11.92 -7.32 -3.47
C GLU A 6 10.79 -6.57 -4.17
N CYS A 7 9.80 -7.27 -4.75
CA CYS A 7 8.60 -6.63 -5.29
C CYS A 7 7.81 -5.87 -4.20
N ALA A 8 7.66 -6.45 -3.01
CA ALA A 8 7.00 -5.78 -1.88
C ALA A 8 7.76 -4.50 -1.45
N ARG A 9 9.09 -4.54 -1.40
CA ARG A 9 9.94 -3.38 -1.11
C ARG A 9 9.78 -2.28 -2.16
N LEU A 10 9.75 -2.64 -3.44
CA LEU A 10 9.53 -1.68 -4.52
C LEU A 10 8.18 -0.97 -4.41
N GLN A 11 7.14 -1.68 -3.96
CA GLN A 11 5.84 -1.10 -3.69
C GLN A 11 5.79 -0.32 -2.35
N GLY A 12 6.83 -0.38 -1.53
CA GLY A 12 6.92 0.34 -0.25
C GLY A 12 6.23 -0.37 0.92
N PHE A 13 5.98 -1.67 0.83
CA PHE A 13 5.46 -2.45 1.97
C PHE A 13 6.49 -2.52 3.10
N PRO A 14 6.05 -2.53 4.37
CA PRO A 14 6.94 -2.73 5.50
C PRO A 14 7.55 -4.14 5.48
N GLU A 15 8.75 -4.29 6.06
CA GLU A 15 9.43 -5.61 6.14
C GLU A 15 8.61 -6.65 6.89
N SER A 16 7.79 -6.21 7.86
CA SER A 16 6.87 -7.06 8.62
C SER A 16 5.66 -7.55 7.81
N PHE A 17 5.46 -7.07 6.58
CA PHE A 17 4.33 -7.51 5.75
C PHE A 17 4.44 -9.00 5.41
N VAL A 18 3.36 -9.73 5.70
CA VAL A 18 3.26 -11.17 5.45
C VAL A 18 3.05 -11.41 3.96
N ILE A 19 3.98 -12.13 3.33
CA ILE A 19 3.92 -12.44 1.90
C ILE A 19 3.32 -13.85 1.73
N PRO A 20 2.36 -14.04 0.80
CA PRO A 20 1.84 -15.36 0.49
C PRO A 20 2.94 -16.35 0.08
N HIS A 21 2.83 -17.61 0.52
CA HIS A 21 3.82 -18.64 0.16
C HIS A 21 3.88 -18.92 -1.35
N ALA A 22 2.76 -18.75 -2.06
CA ALA A 22 2.69 -18.97 -3.51
C ALA A 22 3.30 -17.79 -4.28
N LYS A 23 4.36 -18.06 -5.05
CA LYS A 23 5.06 -17.07 -5.87
C LYS A 23 4.13 -16.38 -6.88
N THR A 24 3.36 -17.15 -7.66
CA THR A 24 2.47 -16.61 -8.70
C THR A 24 1.42 -15.65 -8.12
N THR A 25 0.81 -16.04 -7.00
CA THR A 25 -0.16 -15.20 -6.29
C THR A 25 0.51 -13.94 -5.74
N SER A 26 1.70 -14.06 -5.17
CA SER A 26 2.45 -12.91 -4.63
C SER A 26 2.78 -11.88 -5.71
N TYR A 27 3.30 -12.30 -6.86
CA TYR A 27 3.58 -11.37 -7.96
C TYR A 27 2.32 -10.70 -8.48
N ARG A 28 1.21 -11.44 -8.60
CA ARG A 28 -0.08 -10.86 -8.98
C ARG A 28 -0.54 -9.80 -7.97
N GLN A 29 -0.44 -10.10 -6.67
CA GLN A 29 -0.84 -9.16 -5.62
C GLN A 29 0.03 -7.91 -5.64
N PHE A 30 1.37 -8.04 -5.69
CA PHE A 30 2.25 -6.87 -5.72
C PHE A 30 2.18 -6.09 -7.04
N GLY A 31 1.92 -6.76 -8.17
CA GLY A 31 1.72 -6.09 -9.46
C GLY A 31 0.40 -5.33 -9.56
N ASN A 32 -0.66 -5.85 -8.93
CA ASN A 32 -1.98 -5.21 -8.90
C ASN A 32 -2.16 -4.23 -7.73
N SER A 33 -1.22 -4.19 -6.78
CA SER A 33 -1.28 -3.28 -5.65
C SER A 33 -0.90 -1.86 -6.04
N VAL A 34 -1.33 -0.90 -5.22
CA VAL A 34 -0.92 0.50 -5.31
C VAL A 34 0.33 0.68 -4.45
N ALA A 35 1.28 1.51 -4.91
CA ALA A 35 2.44 1.87 -4.12
C ALA A 35 2.02 2.49 -2.77
N ILE A 36 2.52 1.92 -1.67
CA ILE A 36 2.18 2.30 -0.30
C ILE A 36 2.40 3.79 -0.02
N PRO A 37 3.49 4.44 -0.48
CA PRO A 37 3.67 5.87 -0.26
C PRO A 37 2.58 6.73 -0.90
N VAL A 38 2.05 6.33 -2.05
CA VAL A 38 1.02 7.07 -2.80
C VAL A 38 -0.32 6.96 -2.08
N ILE A 39 -0.76 5.73 -1.79
CA ILE A 39 -2.06 5.54 -1.13
C ILE A 39 -2.08 6.17 0.27
N ARG A 40 -0.94 6.19 0.98
CA ARG A 40 -0.83 6.91 2.26
C ARG A 40 -1.10 8.41 2.11
N LYS A 41 -0.53 9.07 1.10
CA LYS A 41 -0.78 10.50 0.85
C LYS A 41 -2.23 10.80 0.47
N ILE A 42 -2.84 9.93 -0.34
CA ILE A 42 -4.26 10.04 -0.67
C ILE A 42 -5.11 9.88 0.59
N ALA A 43 -4.82 8.88 1.43
CA ALA A 43 -5.55 8.64 2.67
C ALA A 43 -5.42 9.80 3.67
N GLU A 44 -4.22 10.38 3.82
CA GLU A 44 -3.99 11.58 4.64
C GLU A 44 -4.89 12.74 4.19
N GLU A 45 -5.04 12.95 2.89
CA GLU A 45 -5.90 14.02 2.34
C GLU A 45 -7.39 13.71 2.55
N VAL A 46 -7.81 12.47 2.33
CA VAL A 46 -9.19 12.03 2.60
C VAL A 46 -9.53 12.25 4.08
N VAL A 47 -8.64 11.87 5.00
CA VAL A 47 -8.84 12.09 6.44
C VAL A 47 -8.93 13.58 6.76
N ARG A 48 -8.06 14.43 6.17
CA ARG A 48 -8.14 15.88 6.36
C ARG A 48 -9.50 16.42 5.94
N MET A 49 -9.98 16.08 4.73
CA MET A 49 -11.27 16.55 4.22
C MET A 49 -12.44 16.13 5.11
N LEU A 50 -12.39 14.92 5.68
CA LEU A 50 -13.43 14.44 6.58
C LEU A 50 -13.42 15.22 7.90
N LEU A 51 -12.25 15.47 8.49
CA LEU A 51 -12.14 16.21 9.76
C LEU A 51 -12.45 17.70 9.59
N ASP A 52 -11.99 18.33 8.51
CA ASP A 52 -12.28 19.73 8.20
C ASP A 52 -13.79 19.97 7.99
N SER A 53 -14.54 18.93 7.58
CA SER A 53 -16.00 19.01 7.44
C SER A 53 -16.78 18.95 8.76
N GLU A 54 -16.12 18.58 9.87
CA GLU A 54 -16.74 18.51 11.21
C GLU A 54 -16.57 19.83 12.01
N GLU A 55 -15.64 20.71 11.64
CA GLU A 55 -15.43 22.01 12.31
C GLU A 55 -16.36 23.14 11.82
N GLY A 56 -17.25 22.84 10.86
CA GLY A 56 -18.20 23.77 10.25
C GLY A 56 -19.66 23.62 10.69
N VAL A 57 -19.94 22.95 11.80
CA VAL A 57 -21.29 22.79 12.40
C VAL A 57 -21.34 23.40 13.80
#